data_AF-A0A519JLZ6-F1
#
_entry.id   AF-A0A519JLZ6-F1
#
_cell.length_a   1.000
_cell.length_b   1.000
_cell.length_c   1.000
_cell.angle_alpha   90.00
_cell.angle_beta   90.00
_cell.angle_gamma   90.00
#
_symmetry.space_group_name_H-M   'P 1'
#
loop_
_entity.id
_entity.type
_entity.pdbx_description
1 polymer ?
#
loop_
_entity_poly.entity_id
_entity_poly.type
_entity_poly.pdbx_seq_one_letter_code
_entity_poly.pdbx_strand_id
1 'polypeptide(L)'
;MKKLLKKIFIACTALLGLASYGQNATRCKAEQNDANGGVKSLLWKISGNGITAPSYLYGTIHATCDATLEKPTLNALANTAQLYLELDLDDPTLQMSMMEGMLMKDGKTMQSMLSEADYKLLDSYLQSKLKMGANMVNNMKPAIVSTLLLPTLMSCPIQSVEQELMKANAANNKETFGLEEVKEQMAVFDAIPYQVQLDELMKAVKAGFDDSKKELDDMYALYKAKDV
;
A
#
# COMPACT_ATOMS: atom_id res chain seq x y z
N MET A 1 3.34 -26.62 8.04
CA MET A 1 3.48 -25.88 6.76
C MET A 1 2.60 -24.63 6.67
N LYS A 2 1.27 -24.68 6.89
CA LYS A 2 0.40 -23.47 6.84
C LYS A 2 0.73 -22.35 7.84
N LYS A 3 1.23 -22.68 9.04
CA LYS A 3 1.69 -21.68 10.03
C LYS A 3 3.09 -21.09 9.75
N LEU A 4 3.86 -21.71 8.85
CA LEU A 4 5.22 -21.27 8.51
C LEU A 4 5.17 -20.23 7.36
N LEU A 5 4.24 -20.39 6.41
CA LEU A 5 3.99 -19.45 5.32
C LEU A 5 3.35 -18.14 5.82
N LYS A 6 2.44 -18.20 6.81
CA LYS A 6 1.85 -16.99 7.43
C LYS A 6 2.89 -16.12 8.17
N LYS A 7 3.99 -16.73 8.62
CA LYS A 7 5.12 -16.01 9.23
C LYS A 7 6.07 -15.42 8.19
N ILE A 8 6.19 -16.02 7.01
CA ILE A 8 7.02 -15.47 5.92
C ILE A 8 6.36 -14.22 5.31
N PHE A 9 5.03 -14.16 5.22
CA PHE A 9 4.33 -12.97 4.72
C PHE A 9 4.35 -11.79 5.71
N ILE A 10 4.37 -12.05 7.03
CA ILE A 10 4.54 -11.03 8.07
C ILE A 10 6.01 -10.64 8.27
N ALA A 11 6.97 -11.48 7.84
CA ALA A 11 8.40 -11.23 7.99
C ALA A 11 9.05 -10.55 6.78
N CYS A 12 8.41 -10.49 5.60
CA CYS A 12 8.93 -9.68 4.49
C CYS A 12 8.73 -8.18 4.66
N THR A 13 7.94 -7.74 5.65
CA THR A 13 7.83 -6.33 6.07
C THR A 13 8.57 -6.04 7.38
N ALA A 14 9.30 -7.02 7.95
CA ALA A 14 10.03 -6.85 9.20
C ALA A 14 11.44 -7.46 9.11
N LEU A 15 12.43 -6.57 8.97
CA LEU A 15 13.86 -6.78 9.25
C LEU A 15 14.62 -7.76 8.34
N LEU A 16 15.29 -7.19 7.34
CA LEU A 16 16.66 -7.57 7.00
C LEU A 16 17.62 -6.51 7.54
N GLY A 17 17.90 -6.62 8.83
CA GLY A 17 19.09 -6.02 9.43
C GLY A 17 19.77 -7.10 10.24
N LEU A 18 20.91 -7.60 9.75
CA LEU A 18 22.09 -7.97 10.56
C LEU A 18 23.23 -8.38 9.61
N ALA A 19 24.07 -7.40 9.29
CA ALA A 19 25.51 -7.61 9.17
C ALA A 19 26.18 -6.39 9.80
N SER A 20 26.51 -6.56 11.08
CA SER A 20 27.31 -5.63 11.87
C SER A 20 28.74 -5.58 11.33
N TYR A 21 29.21 -4.40 10.92
CA TYR A 21 30.58 -3.97 11.20
C TYR A 21 30.57 -2.46 11.47
N GLY A 22 31.20 -2.08 12.58
CA GLY A 22 30.87 -0.89 13.33
C GLY A 22 31.26 0.43 12.68
N GLN A 23 30.51 1.46 13.05
CA GLN A 23 30.99 2.84 13.18
C GLN A 23 30.05 3.59 14.15
N ASN A 24 30.65 4.43 14.99
CA ASN A 24 29.99 5.20 16.04
C ASN A 24 28.93 6.13 15.46
N ALA A 25 27.65 5.73 15.51
CA ALA A 25 26.52 6.62 15.28
C ALA A 25 25.86 6.93 16.63
N THR A 26 25.93 8.20 17.02
CA THR A 26 25.20 8.77 18.15
C THR A 26 23.72 8.43 18.01
N ARG A 27 23.18 7.66 18.96
CA ARG A 27 21.79 7.19 18.96
C ARG A 27 20.80 8.35 18.81
N CYS A 28 19.97 8.33 17.77
CA CYS A 28 18.68 9.02 17.80
C CYS A 28 17.87 8.44 18.96
N LYS A 29 17.64 9.22 20.02
CA LYS A 29 16.66 8.86 21.04
C LYS A 29 15.28 9.14 20.47
N ALA A 30 14.62 8.11 19.97
CA ALA A 30 13.17 8.08 20.05
C ALA A 30 12.82 8.04 21.56
N GLU A 31 11.97 8.96 22.03
CA GLU A 31 11.42 8.87 23.37
C GLU A 31 10.66 7.54 23.47
N GLN A 32 11.20 6.61 24.27
CA GLN A 32 10.52 5.38 24.60
C GLN A 32 9.54 5.65 25.73
N ASN A 33 8.27 5.77 25.36
CA ASN A 33 7.21 5.12 26.13
C ASN A 33 7.02 3.77 25.43
N ASP A 34 7.21 2.63 26.10
CA ASP A 34 6.04 1.99 26.72
C ASP A 34 6.36 0.92 27.75
N ALA A 35 5.48 0.87 28.75
CA ALA A 35 4.93 -0.39 29.23
C ALA A 35 3.40 -0.23 29.21
N ASN A 36 2.74 -0.56 28.09
CA ASN A 36 1.30 -0.42 27.80
C ASN A 36 0.75 1.03 27.65
N GLY A 37 1.28 1.90 26.78
CA GLY A 37 0.76 3.28 26.67
C GLY A 37 1.36 4.20 25.60
N GLY A 38 1.60 3.70 24.39
CA GLY A 38 2.31 4.44 23.35
C GLY A 38 1.56 5.67 22.87
N VAL A 39 2.29 6.71 22.49
CA VAL A 39 1.71 7.86 21.80
C VAL A 39 1.23 7.38 20.43
N LYS A 40 -0.09 7.36 20.23
CA LYS A 40 -0.74 7.02 18.96
C LYS A 40 -0.76 8.25 18.07
N SER A 41 -0.11 8.17 16.92
CA SER A 41 -0.04 9.28 15.97
C SER A 41 0.20 8.76 14.56
N LEU A 42 -0.42 9.42 13.58
CA LEU A 42 -0.04 9.28 12.17
C LEU A 42 1.10 10.22 11.82
N LEU A 43 1.31 11.31 12.58
CA LEU A 43 2.34 12.33 12.30
C LEU A 43 3.45 12.26 13.36
N TRP A 44 4.67 12.01 12.89
CA TRP A 44 5.87 11.92 13.71
C TRP A 44 6.88 12.98 13.29
N LYS A 45 7.40 13.75 14.25
CA LYS A 45 8.44 14.75 14.00
C LYS A 45 9.81 14.12 14.18
N ILE A 46 10.66 14.27 13.18
CA ILE A 46 12.06 13.82 13.16
C ILE A 46 12.95 15.06 13.36
N SER A 47 13.73 15.06 14.44
CA SER A 47 14.67 16.13 14.77
C SER A 47 15.81 15.63 15.65
N GLY A 48 16.84 16.46 15.86
CA GLY A 48 18.05 16.09 16.63
C GLY A 48 19.20 15.61 15.73
N ASN A 49 20.27 15.08 16.34
CA ASN A 49 21.47 14.57 15.63
C ASN A 49 22.06 15.52 14.56
N GLY A 50 22.06 16.83 14.82
CA GLY A 50 22.57 17.84 13.88
C GLY A 50 21.59 18.25 12.77
N ILE A 51 20.35 17.73 12.76
CA ILE A 51 19.27 18.20 11.87
C ILE A 51 18.94 19.65 12.20
N THR A 52 19.13 20.55 11.23
CA THR A 52 18.91 21.99 11.38
C THR A 52 17.46 22.43 11.14
N ALA A 53 16.68 21.64 10.41
CA ALA A 53 15.25 21.82 10.20
C ALA A 53 14.52 20.47 10.30
N PRO A 54 13.41 20.36 11.04
CA PRO A 54 12.76 19.09 11.28
C PRO A 54 12.15 18.50 10.00
N SER A 55 12.16 17.17 9.92
CA SER A 55 11.37 16.41 8.95
C SER A 55 10.17 15.77 9.65
N TYR A 56 9.21 15.28 8.88
CA TYR A 56 8.02 14.63 9.41
C TYR A 56 7.77 13.34 8.65
N LEU A 57 7.40 12.29 9.38
CA LEU A 57 6.88 11.05 8.82
C LEU A 57 5.38 11.01 9.07
N TYR A 58 4.61 10.82 8.00
CA TYR A 58 3.17 10.71 8.08
C TYR A 58 2.73 9.33 7.58
N GLY A 59 2.04 8.56 8.41
CA GLY A 59 1.46 7.27 8.01
C GLY A 59 0.22 7.48 7.15
N THR A 60 0.18 6.91 5.96
CA THR A 60 -0.95 6.99 5.04
C THR A 60 -1.65 5.65 4.89
N ILE A 61 -2.78 5.69 4.19
CA ILE A 61 -3.50 4.51 3.70
C ILE A 61 -4.07 4.87 2.33
N HIS A 62 -3.87 3.99 1.34
CA HIS A 62 -4.19 4.30 -0.07
C HIS A 62 -5.67 4.58 -0.33
N ALA A 63 -6.56 4.05 0.50
CA ALA A 63 -7.99 4.26 0.40
C ALA A 63 -8.58 4.48 1.79
N THR A 64 -9.48 5.45 1.92
CA THR A 64 -10.19 5.73 3.17
C THR A 64 -11.56 6.36 2.86
N CYS A 65 -12.49 6.29 3.81
CA CYS A 65 -13.74 7.06 3.74
C CYS A 65 -13.55 8.53 4.11
N ASP A 66 -12.44 8.87 4.76
CA ASP A 66 -12.12 10.20 5.26
C ASP A 66 -10.62 10.45 5.12
N ALA A 67 -10.26 11.33 4.20
CA ALA A 67 -8.90 11.76 3.93
C ALA A 67 -8.58 13.14 4.55
N THR A 68 -9.43 13.64 5.46
CA THR A 68 -9.24 14.96 6.08
C THR A 68 -7.90 15.05 6.79
N LEU A 69 -7.10 16.06 6.43
CA LEU A 69 -5.82 16.35 7.08
C LEU A 69 -6.04 17.23 8.32
N GLU A 70 -5.55 16.77 9.47
CA GLU A 70 -5.62 17.54 10.70
C GLU A 70 -4.69 18.77 10.67
N LYS A 71 -5.03 19.78 11.47
CA LYS A 71 -4.25 21.03 11.58
C LYS A 71 -2.75 20.81 11.85
N PRO A 72 -2.31 19.87 12.72
CA PRO A 72 -0.89 19.58 12.89
C PRO A 72 -0.19 19.12 11.60
N THR A 73 -0.86 18.29 10.78
CA THR A 73 -0.33 17.83 9.48
C THR A 73 -0.23 18.98 8.49
N LEU A 74 -1.28 19.80 8.38
CA LEU A 74 -1.25 21.00 7.52
C LEU A 74 -0.15 21.98 7.93
N ASN A 75 0.05 22.18 9.23
CA ASN A 75 1.14 22.99 9.74
C ASN A 75 2.51 22.40 9.42
N ALA A 76 2.69 21.08 9.55
CA ALA A 76 3.94 20.41 9.20
C ALA A 76 4.26 20.60 7.71
N LEU A 77 3.29 20.34 6.82
CA LEU A 77 3.42 20.55 5.37
C LEU A 77 3.76 22.00 5.02
N ALA A 78 3.14 22.98 5.68
CA ALA A 78 3.45 24.39 5.48
C ALA A 78 4.89 24.75 5.87
N ASN A 79 5.47 24.08 6.88
CA ASN A 79 6.79 24.38 7.42
C ASN A 79 7.93 23.49 6.88
N THR A 80 7.65 22.46 6.09
CA THR A 80 8.68 21.66 5.39
C THR A 80 8.97 22.23 4.00
N ALA A 81 10.13 21.95 3.44
CA ALA A 81 10.50 22.44 2.10
C ALA A 81 9.80 21.67 0.97
N GLN A 82 9.52 20.39 1.18
CA GLN A 82 9.09 19.45 0.14
C GLN A 82 8.29 18.28 0.74
N LEU A 83 7.50 17.61 -0.10
CA LEU A 83 6.75 16.40 0.23
C LEU A 83 7.38 15.21 -0.49
N TYR A 84 7.58 14.11 0.23
CA TYR A 84 7.90 12.81 -0.36
C TYR A 84 6.73 11.86 -0.14
N LEU A 85 6.31 11.18 -1.20
CA LEU A 85 5.38 10.05 -1.19
C LEU A 85 6.13 8.78 -1.60
N GLU A 86 5.46 7.63 -1.60
CA GLU A 86 6.07 6.38 -2.08
C GLU A 86 6.51 6.52 -3.54
N LEU A 87 5.60 6.99 -4.40
CA LEU A 87 5.85 7.26 -5.80
C LEU A 87 5.76 8.75 -6.08
N ASP A 88 6.48 9.21 -7.10
CA ASP A 88 6.26 10.52 -7.67
C ASP A 88 4.93 10.50 -8.45
N LEU A 89 3.88 10.99 -7.80
CA LEU A 89 2.52 10.97 -8.35
C LEU A 89 2.28 12.05 -9.41
N ASP A 90 3.22 12.98 -9.63
CA ASP A 90 3.13 13.99 -10.69
C ASP A 90 4.06 13.73 -11.89
N ASP A 91 4.86 12.65 -11.85
CA ASP A 91 5.64 12.16 -12.99
C ASP A 91 4.73 11.76 -14.18
N PRO A 92 4.89 12.39 -15.36
CA PRO A 92 4.09 12.07 -16.55
C PRO A 92 4.27 10.64 -17.07
N THR A 93 5.35 9.95 -16.71
CA THR A 93 5.64 8.57 -17.12
C THR A 93 5.05 7.52 -16.18
N LEU A 94 4.60 7.93 -14.98
CA LEU A 94 4.11 7.04 -13.93
C LEU A 94 3.04 6.07 -14.44
N GLN A 95 2.03 6.60 -15.15
CA GLN A 95 0.90 5.81 -15.61
C GLN A 95 1.32 4.68 -16.56
N MET A 96 2.23 4.97 -17.50
CA MET A 96 2.72 3.95 -18.44
C MET A 96 3.54 2.89 -17.71
N SER A 97 4.45 3.31 -16.83
CA SER A 97 5.27 2.42 -16.02
C SER A 97 4.42 1.50 -15.13
N MET A 98 3.35 2.03 -14.53
CA MET A 98 2.42 1.23 -13.73
C MET A 98 1.68 0.23 -14.61
N MET A 99 1.17 0.66 -15.76
CA MET A 99 0.42 -0.21 -16.67
C MET A 99 1.26 -1.39 -17.16
N GLU A 100 2.51 -1.15 -17.54
CA GLU A 100 3.44 -2.22 -17.92
C GLU A 100 3.75 -3.14 -16.74
N GLY A 101 3.99 -2.56 -15.56
CA GLY A 101 4.30 -3.29 -14.34
C GLY A 101 3.17 -4.18 -13.82
N MET A 102 1.91 -3.87 -14.16
CA MET A 102 0.74 -4.66 -13.75
C MET A 102 0.57 -5.97 -14.52
N LEU A 103 1.24 -6.15 -15.67
CA LEU A 103 1.06 -7.30 -16.54
C LEU A 103 1.91 -8.51 -16.11
N MET A 104 1.37 -9.71 -16.33
CA MET A 104 2.14 -10.95 -16.26
C MET A 104 3.10 -11.05 -17.44
N LYS A 105 4.25 -11.69 -17.20
CA LYS A 105 5.28 -11.94 -18.21
C LYS A 105 5.08 -13.27 -18.92
N ASP A 106 5.82 -13.47 -20.01
CA ASP A 106 5.91 -14.74 -20.77
C ASP A 106 4.59 -15.21 -21.41
N GLY A 107 3.68 -14.27 -21.74
CA GLY A 107 2.40 -14.58 -22.37
C GLY A 107 1.43 -15.37 -21.48
N LYS A 108 1.71 -15.46 -20.17
CA LYS A 108 0.82 -16.11 -19.20
C LYS A 108 -0.48 -15.35 -19.07
N THR A 109 -1.57 -16.09 -18.90
CA THR A 109 -2.90 -15.53 -18.67
C THR A 109 -3.61 -16.32 -17.58
N MET A 110 -4.53 -15.67 -16.85
CA MET A 110 -5.35 -16.37 -15.85
C MET A 110 -6.17 -17.48 -16.50
N GLN A 111 -6.67 -17.26 -17.72
CA GLN A 111 -7.39 -18.27 -18.50
C GLN A 111 -6.55 -19.52 -18.77
N SER A 112 -5.24 -19.36 -19.04
CA SER A 112 -4.33 -20.50 -19.26
C SER A 112 -3.94 -21.24 -17.97
N MET A 113 -4.14 -20.60 -16.81
CA MET A 113 -3.72 -21.11 -15.49
C MET A 113 -4.88 -21.63 -14.64
N LEU A 114 -6.12 -21.24 -14.94
CA LEU A 114 -7.33 -21.68 -14.27
C LEU A 114 -8.02 -22.82 -15.02
N SER A 115 -8.81 -23.60 -14.28
CA SER A 115 -9.83 -24.45 -14.89
C SER A 115 -10.91 -23.59 -15.56
N GLU A 116 -11.61 -24.12 -16.55
CA GLU A 116 -12.72 -23.42 -17.21
C GLU A 116 -13.80 -22.98 -16.20
N ALA A 117 -14.08 -23.82 -15.20
CA ALA A 117 -15.05 -23.53 -14.14
C ALA A 117 -14.59 -22.36 -13.24
N ASP A 118 -13.32 -22.36 -12.82
CA ASP A 118 -12.77 -21.28 -12.00
C ASP A 118 -12.67 -19.96 -12.78
N TYR A 119 -12.32 -20.02 -14.08
CA TYR A 119 -12.28 -18.82 -14.92
C TYR A 119 -13.68 -18.20 -15.09
N LYS A 120 -14.71 -19.02 -15.33
CA LYS A 120 -16.11 -18.55 -15.37
C LYS A 120 -16.58 -17.97 -14.04
N LEU A 121 -16.15 -18.56 -12.92
CA LEU A 121 -16.45 -18.04 -11.60
C LEU A 121 -15.82 -16.66 -11.38
N LEU A 122 -14.53 -16.51 -11.73
CA LEU A 122 -13.84 -15.22 -11.66
C LEU A 122 -14.52 -14.17 -12.54
N ASP A 123 -14.85 -14.51 -13.79
CA ASP A 123 -15.56 -13.62 -14.71
C ASP A 123 -16.90 -13.15 -14.14
N SER A 124 -17.72 -14.10 -13.66
CA SER A 124 -19.01 -13.78 -13.04
C SER A 124 -18.86 -12.87 -11.82
N TYR A 125 -17.82 -13.12 -11.01
CA TYR A 125 -17.54 -12.29 -9.83
C TYR A 125 -17.15 -10.86 -10.22
N LEU A 126 -16.19 -10.69 -11.13
CA LEU A 126 -15.76 -9.38 -11.63
C LEU A 126 -16.91 -8.61 -12.28
N GLN A 127 -17.75 -9.28 -13.07
CA GLN A 127 -18.93 -8.67 -13.67
C GLN A 127 -19.93 -8.20 -12.60
N SER A 128 -20.14 -8.99 -11.55
CA SER A 128 -21.07 -8.61 -10.48
C SER A 128 -20.58 -7.38 -9.72
N LYS A 129 -19.28 -7.31 -9.37
CA LYS A 129 -18.68 -6.30 -8.50
C LYS A 129 -18.20 -5.05 -9.21
N LEU A 130 -17.61 -5.20 -10.40
CA LEU A 130 -16.94 -4.12 -11.14
C LEU A 130 -17.58 -3.82 -12.50
N LYS A 131 -18.53 -4.63 -12.97
CA LYS A 131 -19.07 -4.56 -14.35
C LYS A 131 -18.00 -4.76 -15.43
N MET A 132 -16.97 -5.54 -15.09
CA MET A 132 -15.84 -5.87 -15.96
C MET A 132 -15.76 -7.38 -16.18
N GLY A 133 -15.43 -7.80 -17.40
CA GLY A 133 -15.17 -9.21 -17.70
C GLY A 133 -13.74 -9.62 -17.33
N ALA A 134 -13.53 -10.90 -17.00
CA ALA A 134 -12.20 -11.45 -16.70
C ALA A 134 -11.25 -11.31 -17.90
N ASN A 135 -11.76 -11.29 -19.13
CA ASN A 135 -10.97 -11.08 -20.33
C ASN A 135 -10.22 -9.74 -20.33
N MET A 136 -10.78 -8.69 -19.71
CA MET A 136 -10.15 -7.36 -19.64
C MET A 136 -8.92 -7.32 -18.73
N VAL A 137 -8.84 -8.24 -17.78
CA VAL A 137 -7.76 -8.32 -16.78
C VAL A 137 -6.94 -9.60 -16.92
N ASN A 138 -7.18 -10.40 -17.97
CA ASN A 138 -6.68 -11.76 -18.10
C ASN A 138 -5.14 -11.88 -18.10
N ASN A 139 -4.47 -10.83 -18.56
CA ASN A 139 -3.02 -10.71 -18.59
C ASN A 139 -2.44 -9.92 -17.39
N MET A 140 -3.27 -9.40 -16.48
CA MET A 140 -2.81 -8.72 -15.28
C MET A 140 -2.34 -9.73 -14.23
N LYS A 141 -1.37 -9.34 -13.40
CA LYS A 141 -0.97 -10.10 -12.22
C LYS A 141 -2.20 -10.34 -11.32
N PRO A 142 -2.46 -11.56 -10.81
CA PRO A 142 -3.64 -11.82 -9.98
C PRO A 142 -3.70 -10.98 -8.70
N ALA A 143 -2.55 -10.59 -8.13
CA ALA A 143 -2.51 -9.66 -6.99
C ALA A 143 -3.01 -8.25 -7.34
N ILE A 144 -2.77 -7.78 -8.57
CA ILE A 144 -3.31 -6.50 -9.06
C ILE A 144 -4.83 -6.60 -9.21
N VAL A 145 -5.35 -7.71 -9.76
CA VAL A 145 -6.80 -7.95 -9.84
C VAL A 145 -7.45 -7.97 -8.46
N SER A 146 -6.76 -8.53 -7.46
CA SER A 146 -7.22 -8.49 -6.06
C SER A 146 -7.31 -7.05 -5.54
N THR A 147 -6.34 -6.21 -5.87
CA THR A 147 -6.30 -4.79 -5.49
C THR A 147 -7.45 -3.99 -6.11
N LEU A 148 -7.81 -4.27 -7.38
CA LEU A 148 -8.97 -3.65 -8.05
C LEU A 148 -10.31 -3.95 -7.37
N LEU A 149 -10.39 -5.06 -6.64
CA LEU A 149 -11.60 -5.46 -5.91
C LEU A 149 -11.70 -4.82 -4.53
N LEU A 150 -10.61 -4.33 -3.93
CA LEU A 150 -10.61 -3.71 -2.59
C LEU A 150 -11.61 -2.55 -2.46
N PRO A 151 -11.71 -1.62 -3.44
CA PRO A 151 -12.75 -0.60 -3.46
C PRO A 151 -14.17 -1.11 -3.21
N THR A 152 -14.49 -2.29 -3.73
CA THR A 152 -15.85 -2.86 -3.66
C THR A 152 -16.23 -3.35 -2.26
N LEU A 153 -15.26 -3.44 -1.35
CA LEU A 153 -15.44 -3.86 0.05
C LEU A 153 -15.79 -2.68 0.96
N MET A 154 -15.60 -1.45 0.47
CA MET A 154 -15.88 -0.22 1.19
C MET A 154 -17.33 0.22 0.98
N SER A 155 -17.96 0.71 2.04
CA SER A 155 -19.35 1.18 2.03
C SER A 155 -19.46 2.71 1.86
N CYS A 156 -18.42 3.35 1.34
CA CYS A 156 -18.29 4.80 1.22
C CYS A 156 -17.57 5.16 -0.09
N PRO A 157 -17.72 6.41 -0.58
CA PRO A 157 -16.85 6.92 -1.63
C PRO A 157 -15.38 6.93 -1.17
N ILE A 158 -14.49 6.46 -2.04
CA ILE A 158 -13.06 6.37 -1.73
C ILE A 158 -12.43 7.74 -1.82
N GLN A 159 -11.62 8.06 -0.81
CA GLN A 159 -10.75 9.21 -0.76
C GLN A 159 -9.30 8.73 -0.60
N SER A 160 -8.34 9.53 -1.08
CA SER A 160 -6.91 9.27 -0.93
C SER A 160 -6.27 10.33 -0.06
N VAL A 161 -5.57 9.88 0.97
CA VAL A 161 -4.80 10.75 1.86
C VAL A 161 -3.63 11.39 1.09
N GLU A 162 -2.99 10.62 0.21
CA GLU A 162 -1.90 11.09 -0.64
C GLU A 162 -2.36 12.24 -1.53
N GLN A 163 -3.54 12.15 -2.14
CA GLN A 163 -4.11 13.23 -2.94
C GLN A 163 -4.36 14.50 -2.12
N GLU A 164 -4.85 14.39 -0.89
CA GLU A 164 -5.04 15.56 -0.01
C GLU A 164 -3.69 16.17 0.42
N LEU A 165 -2.67 15.35 0.69
CA LEU A 165 -1.30 15.81 0.96
C LEU A 165 -0.73 16.58 -0.25
N MET A 166 -0.89 16.04 -1.47
CA MET A 166 -0.47 16.70 -2.70
C MET A 166 -1.20 18.03 -2.94
N LYS A 167 -2.53 18.06 -2.77
CA LYS A 167 -3.32 19.30 -2.89
C LYS A 167 -2.83 20.38 -1.92
N ALA A 168 -2.59 20.02 -0.67
CA ALA A 168 -2.06 20.93 0.34
C ALA A 168 -0.63 21.39 0.03
N ASN A 169 0.22 20.51 -0.51
CA ASN A 169 1.59 20.83 -0.91
C ASN A 169 1.62 21.78 -2.13
N ALA A 170 0.81 21.48 -3.15
CA ALA A 170 0.67 22.29 -4.37
C ALA A 170 0.10 23.68 -4.08
N ALA A 171 -0.83 23.81 -3.13
CA ALA A 171 -1.33 25.12 -2.67
C ALA A 171 -0.23 26.04 -2.10
N ASN A 172 0.92 25.47 -1.71
CA ASN A 172 2.09 26.20 -1.25
C ASN A 172 3.20 26.30 -2.33
N ASN A 173 2.93 25.92 -3.58
CA ASN A 173 3.89 25.87 -4.70
C ASN A 173 5.16 25.05 -4.38
N LYS A 174 5.00 23.94 -3.66
CA LYS A 174 6.08 23.02 -3.32
C LYS A 174 6.05 21.79 -4.21
N GLU A 175 7.23 21.28 -4.51
CA GLU A 175 7.43 20.08 -5.29
C GLU A 175 7.10 18.81 -4.47
N THR A 176 6.63 17.78 -5.16
CA THR A 176 6.38 16.45 -4.61
C THR A 176 7.39 15.51 -5.23
N PHE A 177 7.93 14.58 -4.44
CA PHE A 177 8.90 13.58 -4.91
C PHE A 177 8.47 12.18 -4.51
N GLY A 178 9.00 11.17 -5.21
CA GLY A 178 8.89 9.76 -4.83
C GLY A 178 10.09 9.26 -4.03
N LEU A 179 9.86 8.33 -3.11
CA LEU A 179 10.91 7.58 -2.41
C LEU A 179 11.33 6.32 -3.18
N GLU A 180 10.44 5.81 -4.03
CA GLU A 180 10.58 4.55 -4.74
C GLU A 180 10.26 4.71 -6.22
N GLU A 181 10.73 3.77 -7.02
CA GLU A 181 10.34 3.62 -8.41
C GLU A 181 9.17 2.63 -8.58
N VAL A 182 8.35 2.81 -9.61
CA VAL A 182 7.27 1.87 -9.95
C VAL A 182 7.78 0.43 -10.10
N LYS A 183 8.98 0.25 -10.66
CA LYS A 183 9.58 -1.09 -10.82
C LYS A 183 9.79 -1.79 -9.47
N GLU A 184 10.10 -1.05 -8.41
CA GLU A 184 10.37 -1.58 -7.07
C GLU A 184 9.06 -2.00 -6.40
N GLN A 185 8.02 -1.17 -6.51
CA GLN A 185 6.65 -1.49 -6.08
C GLN A 185 6.12 -2.75 -6.79
N MET A 186 6.36 -2.88 -8.10
CA MET A 186 5.91 -4.04 -8.87
C MET A 186 6.74 -5.30 -8.59
N ALA A 187 8.00 -5.16 -8.18
CA ALA A 187 8.88 -6.27 -7.86
C ALA A 187 8.40 -7.06 -6.64
N VAL A 188 7.72 -6.40 -5.68
CA VAL A 188 7.10 -7.08 -4.52
C VAL A 188 6.09 -8.14 -4.98
N PHE A 189 5.27 -7.82 -5.99
CA PHE A 189 4.34 -8.79 -6.56
C PHE A 189 5.06 -9.85 -7.41
N ASP A 190 6.08 -9.47 -8.18
CA ASP A 190 6.84 -10.41 -9.01
C ASP A 190 7.61 -11.45 -8.18
N ALA A 191 7.93 -11.15 -6.93
CA ALA A 191 8.53 -12.10 -6.00
C ALA A 191 7.59 -13.26 -5.61
N ILE A 192 6.28 -13.10 -5.83
CA ILE A 192 5.27 -14.12 -5.53
C ILE A 192 4.89 -14.84 -6.84
N PRO A 193 5.02 -16.17 -6.93
CA PRO A 193 4.63 -16.92 -8.13
C PRO A 193 3.18 -16.65 -8.54
N TYR A 194 2.91 -16.43 -9.82
CA TYR A 194 1.55 -16.11 -10.31
C TYR A 194 0.50 -17.14 -9.89
N GLN A 195 0.84 -18.44 -9.83
CA GLN A 195 -0.11 -19.45 -9.35
C GLN A 195 -0.51 -19.22 -7.89
N VAL A 196 0.43 -18.81 -7.03
CA VAL A 196 0.14 -18.51 -5.62
C VAL A 196 -0.76 -17.28 -5.51
N GLN A 197 -0.48 -16.23 -6.29
CA GLN A 197 -1.35 -15.05 -6.34
C GLN A 197 -2.76 -15.41 -6.81
N LEU A 198 -2.86 -16.27 -7.83
CA LEU A 198 -4.11 -16.72 -8.42
C LEU A 198 -4.92 -17.59 -7.46
N ASP A 199 -4.26 -18.50 -6.73
CA ASP A 199 -4.91 -19.35 -5.74
C ASP A 199 -5.50 -18.51 -4.60
N GLU A 200 -4.79 -17.49 -4.11
CA GLU A 200 -5.32 -16.57 -3.09
C GLU A 200 -6.46 -15.70 -3.63
N LEU A 201 -6.37 -15.20 -4.86
CA LEU A 201 -7.47 -14.50 -5.53
C LEU A 201 -8.72 -15.38 -5.61
N MET A 202 -8.58 -16.62 -6.12
CA MET A 202 -9.72 -17.52 -6.27
C MET A 202 -10.32 -17.95 -4.94
N LYS A 203 -9.48 -18.10 -3.90
CA LYS A 203 -9.95 -18.34 -2.53
C LYS A 203 -10.77 -17.15 -2.02
N ALA A 204 -10.31 -15.92 -2.21
CA ALA A 204 -11.06 -14.73 -1.84
C ALA A 204 -12.38 -14.63 -2.62
N VAL A 205 -12.38 -14.87 -3.93
CA VAL A 205 -13.59 -14.92 -4.78
C VAL A 205 -14.60 -15.95 -4.26
N LYS A 206 -14.15 -17.17 -3.97
CA LYS A 206 -15.02 -18.26 -3.45
C LYS A 206 -15.59 -17.94 -2.07
N ALA A 207 -14.86 -17.19 -1.25
CA ALA A 207 -15.31 -16.70 0.05
C ALA A 207 -16.06 -15.35 -0.01
N GLY A 208 -16.31 -14.81 -1.21
CA GLY A 208 -16.99 -13.52 -1.36
C GLY A 208 -16.21 -12.30 -0.84
N PHE A 209 -14.89 -12.45 -0.60
CA PHE A 209 -14.02 -11.48 0.06
C PHE A 209 -14.42 -11.14 1.51
N ASP A 210 -15.22 -11.97 2.19
CA ASP A 210 -15.67 -11.70 3.56
C ASP A 210 -14.49 -11.56 4.55
N ASP A 211 -13.50 -12.46 4.46
CA ASP A 211 -12.28 -12.40 5.27
C ASP A 211 -11.47 -11.12 4.97
N SER A 212 -11.29 -10.79 3.68
CA SER A 212 -10.58 -9.58 3.25
C SER A 212 -11.29 -8.30 3.71
N LYS A 213 -12.63 -8.30 3.69
CA LYS A 213 -13.41 -7.18 4.22
C LYS A 213 -13.18 -7.02 5.71
N LYS A 214 -13.19 -8.12 6.47
CA LYS A 214 -12.91 -8.07 7.91
C LYS A 214 -11.50 -7.53 8.19
N GLU A 215 -10.49 -8.02 7.47
CA GLU A 215 -9.11 -7.55 7.62
C GLU A 215 -8.98 -6.05 7.27
N LEU A 216 -9.68 -5.60 6.23
CA LEU A 216 -9.73 -4.19 5.84
C LEU A 216 -10.41 -3.32 6.91
N ASP A 217 -11.54 -3.77 7.46
CA ASP A 217 -12.26 -3.07 8.52
C ASP A 217 -11.41 -2.97 9.81
N ASP A 218 -10.68 -4.03 10.17
CA ASP A 218 -9.74 -4.05 11.30
C ASP A 218 -8.57 -3.08 11.06
N MET A 219 -7.99 -3.03 9.85
CA MET A 219 -6.94 -2.08 9.47
C MET A 219 -7.44 -0.62 9.54
N TYR A 220 -8.63 -0.34 9.03
CA TYR A 220 -9.21 1.00 9.10
C TYR A 220 -9.51 1.45 10.53
N ALA A 221 -9.92 0.53 11.41
CA ALA A 221 -10.10 0.83 12.82
C ALA A 221 -8.78 1.26 13.48
N LEU A 222 -7.67 0.57 13.19
CA LEU A 222 -6.33 0.93 13.69
C LEU A 222 -5.85 2.26 13.14
N TYR A 223 -5.96 2.47 11.82
CA TYR A 223 -5.54 3.72 11.18
C TYR A 223 -6.32 4.92 11.73
N LYS A 224 -7.64 4.80 11.90
CA LYS A 224 -8.49 5.85 12.50
C LYS A 224 -8.13 6.11 13.97
N ALA A 225 -7.75 5.06 14.71
CA ALA A 225 -7.25 5.18 16.07
C ALA A 225 -5.80 5.71 16.14
N LYS A 226 -5.14 5.92 15.00
CA LYS A 226 -3.73 6.31 14.86
C LYS A 226 -2.78 5.32 15.54
N ASP A 227 -3.19 4.05 15.57
CA ASP A 227 -2.55 2.94 16.25
C ASP A 227 -1.94 1.97 15.22
N VAL A 228 -0.99 2.50 14.44
CA VAL A 228 -0.32 1.82 13.33
C VAL A 228 1.15 1.61 13.60
#